data_AF-A0ABD1SHE5-F1
#
_entry.id   AF-A0ABD1SHE5-F1
#
_cell.length_a   1.000
_cell.length_b   1.000
_cell.length_c   1.000
_cell.angle_alpha   90.00
_cell.angle_beta   90.00
_cell.angle_gamma   90.00
#
_symmetry.space_group_name_H-M   'P 1'
#
loop_
_entity.id
_entity.type
_entity.pdbx_description
1 polymer ?
#
loop_
_entity_poly.entity_id
_entity_poly.type
_entity_poly.pdbx_seq_one_letter_code
_entity_poly.pdbx_strand_id
1 'polypeptide(L)'
;MFGLVFPNRSFPLDISTFTQIDTFHWVLDMNHFVGEEYDSIREVCIFLLNNFTLPPDKALAVYIQSPGSPFLFCGAVTVSRPSAVLSLPWPEPGSNAAQLQLTAPDVPPLSA
;
A
#
# COMPACT_ATOMS: atom_id res chain seq x y z
N MET A 1 7.09 -0.87 14.77
CA MET A 1 6.22 0.32 14.71
C MET A 1 6.75 1.18 13.58
N PHE A 2 5.89 1.58 12.66
CA PHE A 2 6.25 2.28 11.43
C PHE A 2 5.58 3.65 11.40
N GLY A 3 6.11 4.52 10.55
CA GLY A 3 5.50 5.80 10.24
C GLY A 3 5.39 5.99 8.74
N LEU A 4 4.49 6.89 8.35
CA LEU A 4 4.16 7.18 6.98
C LEU A 4 4.00 8.69 6.79
N VAL A 5 4.57 9.25 5.72
CA VAL A 5 4.43 10.66 5.34
C VAL A 5 3.98 10.71 3.90
N PHE A 6 2.99 11.56 3.60
CA PHE A 6 2.69 11.97 2.24
C PHE A 6 3.50 13.23 1.92
N PRO A 7 4.50 13.16 1.01
CA PRO A 7 5.38 14.28 0.73
C PRO A 7 4.60 15.55 0.37
N ASN A 8 4.95 16.68 1.01
CA ASN A 8 4.31 17.98 0.82
C ASN A 8 2.81 18.05 1.16
N ARG A 9 2.25 17.01 1.79
CA ARG A 9 0.81 16.89 2.07
C ARG A 9 0.50 16.60 3.52
N SER A 10 1.38 15.91 4.25
CA SER A 10 1.13 15.55 5.64
C SER A 10 2.33 15.73 6.56
N PHE A 11 2.06 15.86 7.86
CA PHE A 11 3.02 15.49 8.89
C PHE A 11 3.18 13.96 8.96
N PRO A 12 4.21 13.45 9.65
CA PRO A 12 4.34 12.01 9.91
C PRO A 12 3.11 11.44 10.62
N LEU A 13 2.49 10.47 9.96
CA LEU A 13 1.44 9.64 10.52
C LEU A 13 2.09 8.46 11.22
N ASP A 14 1.69 8.22 12.46
CA ASP A 14 2.09 7.04 13.21
C ASP A 14 1.04 5.94 13.12
N ILE A 15 1.37 4.77 13.69
CA ILE A 15 0.51 3.59 13.69
C ILE A 15 -0.87 3.83 14.31
N SER A 16 -1.05 4.81 15.20
CA SER A 16 -2.34 5.11 15.83
C SER A 16 -3.34 5.77 14.88
N THR A 17 -2.85 6.29 13.74
CA THR A 17 -3.70 6.81 12.65
C THR A 17 -4.30 5.66 11.81
N PHE A 18 -3.77 4.44 11.95
CA PHE A 18 -4.22 3.27 11.20
C PHE A 18 -5.20 2.44 12.03
N THR A 19 -6.17 1.84 11.35
CA THR A 19 -6.98 0.77 11.94
C THR A 19 -6.23 -0.54 11.80
N GLN A 20 -5.91 -1.19 12.92
CA GLN A 20 -5.34 -2.53 12.91
C GLN A 20 -6.43 -3.55 12.62
N ILE A 21 -6.33 -4.26 11.50
CA ILE A 21 -7.34 -5.24 11.06
C ILE A 21 -6.99 -6.67 11.48
N ASP A 22 -5.72 -6.93 11.76
CA ASP A 22 -5.25 -8.14 12.44
C ASP A 22 -3.87 -7.91 13.09
N THR A 23 -3.23 -8.98 13.57
CA THR A 23 -1.93 -8.90 14.25
C THR A 23 -0.81 -8.25 13.42
N PHE A 24 -0.86 -8.31 12.08
CA PHE A 24 0.23 -7.91 11.19
C PHE A 24 -0.19 -6.96 10.06
N HIS A 25 -1.45 -6.54 10.00
CA HIS A 25 -1.99 -5.68 8.95
C HIS A 25 -2.70 -4.45 9.54
N TRP A 26 -2.40 -3.31 8.93
CA TRP A 26 -2.90 -1.99 9.30
C TRP A 26 -3.44 -1.30 8.05
N VAL A 27 -4.61 -0.68 8.18
CA VAL A 27 -5.28 0.03 7.10
C VAL A 27 -5.40 1.50 7.45
N LEU A 28 -4.96 2.36 6.52
CA LEU A 28 -5.23 3.79 6.56
C LEU A 28 -6.40 4.07 5.61
N ASP A 29 -7.49 4.57 6.14
CA ASP A 29 -8.61 5.03 5.33
C ASP A 29 -8.27 6.39 4.71
N MET A 30 -7.99 6.38 3.40
CA MET A 30 -7.66 7.59 2.65
C MET A 30 -8.86 8.54 2.52
N ASN A 31 -10.10 8.04 2.62
CA ASN A 31 -11.29 8.90 2.56
C ASN A 31 -11.34 9.84 3.77
N HIS A 32 -11.02 9.32 4.96
CA HIS A 32 -10.88 10.16 6.15
C HIS A 32 -9.71 11.15 6.07
N PHE A 33 -8.68 10.82 5.30
CA PHE A 33 -7.46 11.61 5.24
C PHE A 33 -7.50 12.73 4.19
N VAL A 34 -7.96 12.43 2.98
CA VAL A 34 -7.97 13.33 1.81
C VAL A 34 -9.30 13.34 1.04
N GLY A 35 -10.32 12.65 1.55
CA GLY A 35 -11.63 12.58 0.91
C GLY A 35 -11.58 11.85 -0.43
N GLU A 36 -12.25 12.42 -1.44
CA GLU A 36 -12.32 11.86 -2.79
C GLU A 36 -11.02 12.05 -3.59
N GLU A 37 -10.11 12.91 -3.15
CA GLU A 37 -8.85 13.22 -3.85
C GLU A 37 -7.70 12.27 -3.49
N TYR A 38 -8.00 11.01 -3.11
CA TYR A 38 -6.98 10.03 -2.75
C TYR A 38 -5.97 9.78 -3.88
N ASP A 39 -6.41 9.89 -5.14
CA ASP A 39 -5.59 9.69 -6.32
C ASP A 39 -4.58 10.83 -6.51
N SER A 40 -4.79 12.00 -5.91
CA SER A 40 -3.84 13.11 -5.92
C SER A 40 -2.55 12.80 -5.14
N ILE A 41 -2.58 11.78 -4.27
CA ILE A 41 -1.44 11.33 -3.47
C ILE A 41 -0.61 10.33 -4.27
N ARG A 42 0.40 10.80 -4.99
CA ARG A 42 1.17 9.95 -5.92
C ARG A 42 2.36 9.25 -5.28
N GLU A 43 2.76 9.65 -4.08
CA GLU A 43 3.94 9.13 -3.41
C GLU A 43 3.73 9.04 -1.90
N VAL A 44 4.48 8.14 -1.29
CA VAL A 44 4.51 7.95 0.15
C VAL A 44 5.93 7.68 0.62
N CYS A 45 6.33 8.31 1.72
CA CYS A 45 7.54 7.97 2.43
C CYS A 45 7.16 7.08 3.63
N ILE A 46 7.62 5.84 3.62
CA ILE A 46 7.43 4.89 4.72
C ILE A 46 8.75 4.64 5.43
N PHE A 47 8.71 4.49 6.75
CA PHE A 47 9.89 4.23 7.55
C PHE A 47 9.60 3.42 8.83
N LEU A 48 10.60 2.69 9.30
CA LEU A 48 10.57 1.98 10.58
C LEU A 48 11.06 2.90 11.71
N LEU A 49 10.42 2.84 12.88
CA LEU A 49 10.82 3.60 14.07
C LEU A 49 11.85 2.81 14.91
N ASN A 50 12.89 3.51 15.38
CA ASN A 50 14.15 2.98 15.94
C ASN A 50 14.05 2.00 17.15
N ASN A 51 12.86 1.72 17.68
CA ASN A 51 12.68 0.87 18.87
C ASN A 51 11.84 -0.40 18.61
N PHE A 52 11.33 -0.58 17.39
CA PHE A 52 10.59 -1.79 17.02
C PHE A 52 11.12 -2.34 15.71
N THR A 53 11.97 -3.35 15.82
CA THR A 53 12.48 -4.09 14.67
C THR A 53 11.45 -5.12 14.22
N LEU A 54 11.33 -5.27 12.89
CA LEU A 54 10.68 -6.44 12.32
C LEU A 54 11.50 -7.69 12.71
N PRO A 55 10.87 -8.87 12.80
CA PRO A 55 11.63 -10.10 12.93
C PRO A 55 12.68 -10.23 11.80
N PRO A 56 13.80 -10.94 12.03
CA PRO A 56 14.74 -11.26 10.97
C PRO A 56 14.00 -11.84 9.76
N ASP A 57 14.45 -11.46 8.56
CA ASP A 57 13.88 -11.92 7.29
C ASP A 57 12.41 -11.53 7.03
N LYS A 58 11.89 -10.52 7.75
CA LYS A 58 10.57 -9.93 7.49
C LYS A 58 10.69 -8.51 6.93
N ALA A 59 9.64 -8.13 6.20
CA ALA A 59 9.49 -6.83 5.57
C ALA A 59 8.12 -6.25 5.92
N LEU A 60 8.01 -4.92 5.90
CA LEU A 60 6.74 -4.21 5.92
C LEU A 60 6.41 -3.78 4.49
N ALA A 61 5.35 -4.35 3.94
CA ALA A 61 4.89 -4.08 2.59
C ALA A 61 3.79 -3.01 2.59
N VAL A 62 3.81 -2.16 1.56
CA VAL A 62 2.79 -1.15 1.30
C VAL A 62 1.94 -1.60 0.13
N TYR A 63 0.63 -1.56 0.34
CA TYR A 63 -0.38 -1.81 -0.67
C TYR A 63 -1.34 -0.63 -0.75
N ILE A 64 -1.90 -0.40 -1.94
CA ILE A 64 -2.97 0.57 -2.17
C ILE A 64 -4.20 -0.13 -2.74
N GLN A 65 -5.37 0.46 -2.52
CA GLN A 65 -6.63 -0.01 -3.08
C GLN A 65 -7.49 1.20 -3.42
N SER A 66 -8.02 1.25 -4.64
CA SER A 66 -9.12 2.15 -5.00
C SER A 66 -10.47 1.42 -4.84
N PRO A 67 -11.58 2.15 -4.67
CA PRO A 67 -12.90 1.55 -4.51
C PRO A 67 -13.23 0.56 -5.66
N GLY A 68 -13.64 -0.66 -5.31
CA GLY A 68 -13.97 -1.71 -6.27
C GLY A 68 -12.76 -2.42 -6.91
N SER A 69 -11.53 -2.03 -6.58
CA SER A 69 -10.30 -2.67 -7.10
C SER A 69 -9.64 -3.59 -6.08
N PRO A 70 -8.80 -4.55 -6.53
CA PRO A 70 -7.95 -5.32 -5.62
C PRO A 70 -6.83 -4.45 -5.03
N PHE A 71 -6.19 -4.96 -3.97
CA PHE A 71 -4.97 -4.36 -3.44
C PHE A 71 -3.80 -4.52 -4.42
N LEU A 72 -3.02 -3.45 -4.57
CA LEU A 72 -1.84 -3.39 -5.42
C LEU A 72 -0.58 -3.17 -4.58
N PHE A 73 0.44 -4.01 -4.77
CA PHE A 73 1.73 -3.87 -4.09
C PHE A 73 2.52 -2.68 -4.63
N CYS A 74 3.01 -1.82 -3.73
CA CYS A 74 3.78 -0.62 -4.09
C CYS A 74 5.28 -0.73 -3.73
N GLY A 75 5.61 -1.55 -2.73
CA GLY A 75 6.97 -1.70 -2.26
C GLY A 75 7.05 -2.14 -0.81
N ALA A 76 8.27 -2.26 -0.30
CA ALA A 76 8.48 -2.68 1.08
C ALA A 76 9.76 -2.07 1.69
N VAL A 77 9.77 -2.02 3.02
CA VAL A 77 10.93 -1.68 3.84
C VAL A 77 11.32 -2.86 4.74
N THR A 78 12.59 -2.94 5.06
CA THR A 78 13.19 -4.01 5.88
C THR A 78 14.07 -3.38 6.95
N VAL A 79 14.60 -4.18 7.88
CA VAL A 79 15.58 -3.68 8.85
C VAL A 79 16.86 -3.15 8.16
N SER A 80 17.28 -3.77 7.05
CA SER A 80 18.45 -3.35 6.27
C SER A 80 18.20 -2.11 5.40
N ARG A 81 16.95 -1.86 5.02
CA ARG A 81 16.51 -0.66 4.31
C ARG A 81 15.26 -0.09 5.00
N PRO A 82 15.45 0.67 6.10
CA PRO A 82 14.38 0.99 7.04
C PRO A 82 13.44 2.09 6.54
N SER A 83 13.72 2.72 5.41
CA SER A 83 12.86 3.72 4.80
C SER A 83 12.91 3.68 3.28
N ALA A 84 11.84 4.13 2.64
CA ALA A 84 11.75 4.30 1.20
C ALA A 84 10.67 5.32 0.83
N VAL A 85 10.90 6.04 -0.27
CA VAL A 85 9.83 6.74 -0.99
C VAL A 85 9.29 5.79 -2.05
N LEU A 86 8.00 5.54 -2.04
CA LEU A 86 7.30 4.63 -2.93
C LEU A 86 6.26 5.41 -3.73
N SER A 87 6.21 5.18 -5.04
CA SER A 87 5.12 5.69 -5.88
C SER A 87 3.84 4.89 -5.62
N LEU A 88 2.69 5.55 -5.72
CA LEU A 88 1.35 4.98 -5.54
C LEU A 88 0.65 4.96 -6.92
N PRO A 89 0.70 3.83 -7.66
CA PRO A 89 0.07 3.71 -8.96
C PRO A 89 -1.42 3.40 -8.80
N TRP A 90 -2.20 4.41 -8.40
CA TRP A 90 -3.65 4.27 -8.22
C TRP A 90 -4.31 3.69 -9.47
N PRO A 91 -5.13 2.62 -9.34
CA PRO A 91 -5.89 2.10 -10.46
C PRO A 91 -6.86 3.17 -10.98
N GLU A 92 -6.99 3.31 -12.29
CA GLU A 92 -7.97 4.25 -12.85
C GLU A 92 -9.40 3.85 -12.43
N PRO A 93 -10.21 4.82 -11.94
CA PRO A 93 -11.59 4.54 -11.57
C PRO A 93 -12.39 4.09 -12.80
N GLY A 94 -12.89 2.85 -12.77
CA GLY A 94 -13.65 2.25 -13.87
C GLY A 94 -12.82 1.41 -14.85
N SER A 95 -11.50 1.36 -14.70
CA SER A 95 -10.69 0.35 -15.37
C SER A 95 -10.92 -0.98 -14.66
N ASN A 96 -11.42 -1.98 -15.39
CA ASN A 96 -11.61 -3.35 -14.91
C ASN A 96 -10.25 -4.00 -14.54
N ALA A 97 -9.62 -3.57 -13.45
CA ALA A 97 -8.38 -4.11 -12.90
C ALA A 97 -8.55 -5.53 -12.31
N ALA A 98 -9.66 -6.21 -12.63
CA ALA A 98 -9.80 -7.66 -12.58
C ALA A 98 -9.18 -8.37 -13.81
N GLN A 99 -8.49 -7.65 -14.69
CA GLN A 99 -7.71 -8.23 -15.78
C GLN A 99 -6.19 -8.14 -15.57
N LEU A 100 -5.72 -8.22 -14.32
CA LEU A 100 -4.43 -8.89 -14.07
C LEU A 100 -4.70 -10.39 -14.06
N GLN A 101 -4.98 -10.92 -15.24
CA GLN A 101 -4.94 -12.34 -15.51
C GLN A 101 -3.52 -12.80 -15.23
N LEU A 102 -3.35 -13.64 -14.20
CA LEU A 102 -2.21 -14.55 -14.11
C LEU A 102 -2.34 -15.59 -15.24
N THR A 103 -2.39 -15.16 -16.50
CA THR A 103 -2.28 -16.07 -17.63
C THR A 103 -0.80 -16.36 -17.80
N ALA A 104 -0.36 -17.47 -17.22
CA ALA A 104 0.68 -18.26 -17.84
C ALA A 104 0.28 -18.46 -19.33
N PRO A 105 1.22 -18.35 -20.28
CA PRO A 105 0.91 -18.19 -21.71
C PRO A 105 0.27 -19.39 -22.42
N ASP A 106 -0.24 -20.41 -21.72
CA ASP A 106 -0.68 -21.67 -22.34
C ASP A 106 -1.90 -22.32 -21.66
N VAL A 107 -3.01 -21.59 -21.51
CA VAL A 107 -4.30 -22.23 -21.14
C VAL A 107 -5.38 -21.81 -22.12
N PRO A 108 -5.90 -22.71 -22.97
CA PRO A 108 -6.94 -22.37 -23.94
C PRO A 108 -8.27 -22.05 -23.24
N PRO A 109 -9.08 -21.14 -23.80
CA PRO A 109 -10.32 -20.68 -23.17
C PRO A 109 -11.37 -21.80 -23.13
N LEU A 110 -11.99 -21.97 -21.97
CA LEU A 110 -13.19 -22.80 -21.80
C LEU A 110 -14.31 -22.21 -22.66
N SER A 111 -14.77 -23.00 -23.63
CA SER A 111 -15.90 -22.65 -24.47
C SER A 111 -17.21 -22.69 -23.68
N ALA A 112 -18.11 -21.77 -24.06
CA ALA A 112 -19.39 -21.45 -23.41
C ALA A 112 -20.37 -22.62 -23.29
#